data_AF-A0A8H5ET60-F1
#
_entry.id   AF-A0A8H5ET60-F1
#
_cell.length_a   1.000
_cell.length_b   1.000
_cell.length_c   1.000
_cell.angle_alpha   90.00
_cell.angle_beta   90.00
_cell.angle_gamma   90.00
#
_symmetry.space_group_name_H-M   'P 1'
#
loop_
_entity.id
_entity.type
_entity.pdbx_description
1 polymer ?
#
loop_
_entity_poly.entity_id
_entity_poly.type
_entity_poly.pdbx_seq_one_letter_code
_entity_poly.pdbx_strand_id
1 'polypeptide(L)'
;MLFSTAVQPSILSLFSSTGAGPLFLFDVASDTALQSDSFVHLLHDRLSLPAPPQPKSLLELPRITDRNDWADEDEGDDDRPKLTSRGRELDQTVLHIQSPTLRTTYIHCPPTPKNGPSDLSADVDVLGIKHPWIHLQVRDLGRDWAFEVGLVDHSGRAGVKRPQLITERRTPGSAPLLLLPLSFPARSPHTLTAWDTVAVNLPSLLPYFASPLLSRAQSQNGDRERPGEMSDDNFRPHPNPIVNVGASVADIPSGPYAHASFVRVYATCRLRRIWFTESGPSQKIPWEFELYAD
;
A
#
# COMPACT_ATOMS: atom_id res chain seq x y z
N MET A 1 9.46 -12.76 -13.18
CA MET A 1 9.33 -12.46 -11.73
C MET A 1 10.66 -11.90 -11.23
N LEU A 2 10.65 -10.75 -10.56
CA LEU A 2 11.85 -9.97 -10.24
C LEU A 2 12.80 -10.65 -9.23
N PHE A 3 12.26 -11.34 -8.22
CA PHE A 3 13.05 -11.97 -7.14
C PHE A 3 12.93 -13.50 -7.09
N SER A 4 12.35 -14.17 -8.10
CA SER A 4 12.11 -15.62 -8.03
C SER A 4 13.38 -16.47 -8.15
N THR A 5 14.36 -15.98 -8.91
CA THR A 5 15.66 -16.62 -9.13
C THR A 5 16.76 -16.10 -8.20
N ALA A 6 16.48 -15.01 -7.48
CA ALA A 6 17.38 -14.43 -6.50
C ALA A 6 17.37 -15.25 -5.20
N VAL A 7 18.52 -15.34 -4.53
CA VAL A 7 18.59 -15.81 -3.15
C VAL A 7 17.82 -14.82 -2.28
N GLN A 8 16.79 -15.28 -1.57
CA GLN A 8 16.04 -14.44 -0.63
C GLN A 8 16.54 -14.75 0.80
N PRO A 9 17.43 -13.91 1.36
CA PRO A 9 17.89 -14.07 2.75
C PRO A 9 16.72 -13.83 3.71
N SER A 10 16.87 -14.18 5.00
CA SER A 10 15.79 -14.12 6.00
C SER A 10 15.11 -12.76 6.18
N ILE A 11 15.77 -11.69 5.72
CA ILE A 11 15.25 -10.32 5.65
C ILE A 11 15.54 -9.77 4.26
N LEU A 12 14.48 -9.39 3.53
CA LEU A 12 14.57 -8.80 2.20
C LEU A 12 14.06 -7.36 2.23
N SER A 13 14.93 -6.38 2.04
CA SER A 13 14.54 -4.97 1.93
C SER A 13 14.08 -4.67 0.51
N LEU A 14 12.83 -4.22 0.37
CA LEU A 14 12.26 -3.81 -0.91
C LEU A 14 12.43 -2.31 -1.18
N PHE A 15 12.33 -1.50 -0.12
CA PHE A 15 12.44 -0.04 -0.19
C PHE A 15 13.22 0.49 1.01
N SER A 16 14.10 1.46 0.77
CA SER A 16 14.77 2.27 1.78
C SER A 16 14.94 3.69 1.27
N SER A 17 14.45 4.68 2.04
CA SER A 17 14.52 6.09 1.69
C SER A 17 15.93 6.69 1.69
N THR A 18 16.90 6.02 2.30
CA THR A 18 18.30 6.47 2.39
C THR A 18 19.22 5.81 1.35
N GLY A 19 18.69 4.97 0.47
CA GLY A 19 19.44 4.38 -0.64
C GLY A 19 19.76 5.39 -1.75
N ALA A 20 20.73 5.06 -2.62
CA ALA A 20 21.11 5.91 -3.76
C ALA A 20 20.01 6.02 -4.85
N GLY A 21 19.08 5.08 -4.90
CA GLY A 21 17.92 5.09 -5.80
C GLY A 21 16.70 4.44 -5.14
N PRO A 22 16.05 5.10 -4.16
CA PRO A 22 14.98 4.48 -3.36
C PRO A 22 13.81 3.95 -4.20
N LEU A 23 13.54 4.58 -5.33
CA LEU A 23 12.42 4.27 -6.21
C LEU A 23 12.82 3.47 -7.46
N PHE A 24 14.04 2.93 -7.53
CA PHE A 24 14.53 2.24 -8.73
C PHE A 24 13.64 1.06 -9.17
N LEU A 25 13.05 0.35 -8.22
CA LEU A 25 12.14 -0.78 -8.46
C LEU A 25 10.66 -0.36 -8.50
N PHE A 26 10.37 0.93 -8.46
CA PHE A 26 9.01 1.45 -8.31
C PHE A 26 8.61 2.30 -9.50
N ASP A 27 7.37 2.11 -9.97
CA ASP A 27 6.66 3.13 -10.73
C ASP A 27 6.06 4.15 -9.78
N VAL A 28 5.98 5.40 -10.22
CA VAL A 28 5.48 6.53 -9.43
C VAL A 28 4.34 7.18 -10.19
N ALA A 29 3.14 7.08 -9.62
CA ALA A 29 1.96 7.77 -10.13
C ALA A 29 1.68 9.01 -9.27
N SER A 30 1.23 10.09 -9.90
CA SER A 30 0.77 11.29 -9.21
C SER A 30 -0.45 11.85 -9.93
N ASP A 31 -1.40 12.38 -9.16
CA ASP A 31 -2.61 12.98 -9.71
C ASP A 31 -2.27 14.24 -10.53
N THR A 32 -2.46 14.14 -11.84
CA THR A 32 -2.15 15.24 -12.77
C THR A 32 -3.16 16.38 -12.70
N ALA A 33 -4.35 16.16 -12.11
CA ALA A 33 -5.36 17.20 -11.94
C ALA A 33 -5.10 18.08 -10.70
N LEU A 34 -4.32 17.60 -9.73
CA LEU A 34 -4.06 18.26 -8.45
C LEU A 34 -2.55 18.42 -8.18
N GLN A 35 -1.82 19.00 -9.14
CA GLN A 35 -0.34 19.03 -9.15
C GLN A 35 0.30 19.81 -7.99
N SER A 36 -0.43 20.73 -7.35
CA SER A 36 0.00 21.46 -6.14
C SER A 36 -0.03 20.60 -4.88
N ASP A 37 -0.91 19.61 -4.84
CA ASP A 37 -1.20 18.84 -3.63
C ASP A 37 -0.77 17.38 -3.77
N SER A 38 -0.53 16.92 -4.99
CA SER A 38 -0.30 15.52 -5.34
C SER A 38 1.12 15.30 -5.84
N PHE A 39 1.96 14.68 -5.02
CA PHE A 39 3.35 14.42 -5.37
C PHE A 39 4.02 13.37 -4.48
N VAL A 40 5.13 12.86 -5.00
CA VAL A 40 6.11 12.04 -4.29
C VAL A 40 7.42 12.82 -4.20
N HIS A 41 8.00 12.93 -3.01
CA HIS A 41 9.19 13.76 -2.76
C HIS A 41 10.04 13.21 -1.62
N LEU A 42 11.37 13.21 -1.79
CA LEU A 42 12.29 12.86 -0.71
C LEU A 42 12.60 14.11 0.11
N LEU A 43 12.41 14.02 1.42
CA LEU A 43 12.71 15.09 2.36
C LEU A 43 13.25 14.53 3.67
N HIS A 44 13.89 15.36 4.45
CA HIS A 44 14.31 15.08 5.80
C HIS A 44 13.12 15.16 6.75
N ASP A 45 12.87 14.13 7.56
CA ASP A 45 11.64 14.05 8.36
C ASP A 45 11.51 15.22 9.35
N ARG A 46 12.55 15.46 10.16
CA ARG A 46 12.60 16.59 11.11
C ARG A 46 12.48 17.97 10.44
N LEU A 47 13.31 18.23 9.44
CA LEU A 47 13.40 19.57 8.83
C LEU A 47 12.31 19.82 7.78
N SER A 48 11.68 18.78 7.24
CA SER A 48 10.80 18.84 6.08
C SER A 48 11.46 19.50 4.85
N LEU A 49 12.77 19.26 4.68
CA LEU A 49 13.60 19.84 3.62
C LEU A 49 14.28 18.75 2.77
N PRO A 50 14.54 18.99 1.47
CA PRO A 50 14.23 20.21 0.73
C PRO A 50 12.72 20.37 0.53
N ALA A 51 12.25 21.62 0.48
CA ALA A 51 10.86 21.89 0.11
C ALA A 51 10.59 21.37 -1.31
N PRO A 52 9.37 20.86 -1.59
CA PRO A 52 9.02 20.45 -2.93
C PRO A 52 9.01 21.67 -3.87
N PRO A 53 9.32 21.49 -5.15
CA PRO A 53 9.32 22.59 -6.11
C PRO A 53 7.90 23.14 -6.30
N GLN A 54 7.76 24.46 -6.48
CA GLN A 54 6.48 25.09 -6.78
C GLN A 54 5.80 24.43 -8.01
N PRO A 55 4.46 24.31 -8.03
CA PRO A 55 3.47 24.88 -7.10
C PRO A 55 3.19 24.00 -5.87
N LYS A 56 4.02 22.99 -5.60
CA LYS A 56 3.72 21.99 -4.57
C LYS A 56 3.83 22.56 -3.16
N SER A 57 2.91 22.18 -2.29
CA SER A 57 2.94 22.56 -0.87
C SER A 57 2.86 21.33 0.04
N LEU A 58 3.67 21.32 1.09
CA LEU A 58 3.64 20.25 2.09
C LEU A 58 2.44 20.42 3.01
N LEU A 59 1.76 19.32 3.32
CA LEU A 59 0.78 19.28 4.39
C LEU A 59 1.41 19.62 5.74
N GLU A 60 0.64 20.33 6.57
CA GLU A 60 1.00 20.51 7.97
C GLU A 60 0.90 19.18 8.72
N LEU A 61 1.95 18.85 9.46
CA LEU A 61 2.01 17.63 10.25
C LEU A 61 1.06 17.72 11.46
N PRO A 62 0.29 16.66 11.75
CA PRO A 62 -0.59 16.64 12.92
C PRO A 62 0.18 16.89 14.21
N ARG A 63 -0.45 17.64 15.12
CA ARG A 63 0.07 17.78 16.47
C ARG A 63 -0.33 16.54 17.29
N ILE A 64 0.64 15.97 18.00
CA ILE A 64 0.47 15.07 19.14
C ILE A 64 0.32 15.99 20.36
N THR A 65 -0.86 16.56 20.58
CA THR A 65 -1.09 17.35 21.79
C THR A 65 -1.30 16.42 22.99
N ASP A 66 -0.60 16.72 24.08
CA ASP A 66 -1.02 16.29 25.41
C ASP A 66 -2.33 16.98 25.75
N ARG A 67 -3.28 16.22 26.32
CA ARG A 67 -4.64 16.66 26.62
C ARG A 67 -4.73 17.62 27.81
N ASN A 68 -3.83 18.60 27.94
CA ASN A 68 -3.85 19.63 28.99
C ASN A 68 -3.48 21.01 28.42
N ASP A 69 -4.26 21.54 27.48
CA ASP A 69 -4.22 22.96 27.06
C ASP A 69 -4.76 23.92 28.17
N TRP A 70 -4.56 23.59 29.45
CA TRP A 70 -5.01 24.40 30.60
C TRP A 70 -3.95 24.56 31.69
N ALA A 71 -2.72 24.10 31.47
CA ALA A 71 -1.63 24.28 32.42
C ALA A 71 -0.41 24.91 31.73
N ASP A 72 0.02 26.01 32.32
CA ASP A 72 1.39 26.52 32.31
C ASP A 72 1.79 27.51 31.20
N GLU A 73 1.24 28.72 31.35
CA GLU A 73 2.13 29.90 31.46
C GLU A 73 3.05 29.67 32.68
N ASP A 74 4.17 28.96 32.51
CA ASP A 74 5.23 28.99 33.51
C ASP A 74 6.57 29.28 32.81
N GLU A 75 6.99 30.54 32.92
CA GLU A 75 8.34 31.00 32.66
C GLU A 75 9.27 30.39 33.71
N GLY A 76 9.73 29.17 33.47
CA GLY A 76 10.61 28.45 34.40
C GLY A 76 11.61 27.56 33.70
N ASP A 77 12.84 28.04 33.64
CA ASP A 77 14.12 27.33 33.49
C ASP A 77 14.06 25.80 33.77
N ASP A 78 14.16 24.96 32.73
CA ASP A 78 14.65 23.58 32.87
C ASP A 78 15.15 23.06 31.51
N ASP A 79 16.36 22.50 31.51
CA ASP A 79 17.20 22.06 30.38
C ASP A 79 16.66 20.80 29.66
N ARG A 80 15.33 20.61 29.68
CA ARG A 80 14.66 19.46 29.05
C ARG A 80 14.38 19.76 27.58
N PRO A 81 14.68 18.82 26.66
CA PRO A 81 14.32 19.00 25.27
C PRO A 81 12.80 19.14 25.18
N LYS A 82 12.31 20.33 24.81
CA LYS A 82 10.91 20.61 24.53
C LYS A 82 10.44 19.57 23.53
N LEU A 83 9.65 18.59 24.00
CA LEU A 83 9.03 17.61 23.11
C LEU A 83 8.22 18.44 22.11
N THR A 84 8.61 18.41 20.84
CA THR A 84 7.84 19.11 19.83
C THR A 84 6.43 18.53 19.89
N SER A 85 5.41 19.38 19.77
CA SER A 85 4.01 18.95 19.77
C SER A 85 3.67 18.02 18.59
N ARG A 86 4.66 17.44 17.89
CA ARG A 86 4.57 16.55 16.74
C ARG A 86 5.16 15.16 17.02
N GLY A 87 5.58 14.89 18.26
CA GLY A 87 6.31 13.68 18.67
C GLY A 87 7.77 13.70 18.21
N ARG A 88 8.58 12.72 18.65
CA ARG A 88 9.95 12.60 18.13
C ARG A 88 9.94 12.26 16.66
N GLU A 89 10.76 12.98 15.93
CA GLU A 89 10.93 12.88 14.47
C GLU A 89 12.21 12.10 14.18
N LEU A 90 12.34 11.60 12.95
CA LEU A 90 13.57 10.95 12.52
C LEU A 90 14.56 11.97 11.99
N ASP A 91 15.83 11.84 12.35
CA ASP A 91 16.92 12.61 11.75
C ASP A 91 17.42 11.96 10.45
N GLN A 92 16.49 11.68 9.54
CA GLN A 92 16.73 10.91 8.32
C GLN A 92 15.89 11.40 7.14
N THR A 93 16.38 11.11 5.93
CA THR A 93 15.60 11.24 4.70
C THR A 93 14.50 10.19 4.64
N VAL A 94 13.30 10.61 4.28
CA VAL A 94 12.08 9.80 4.14
C VAL A 94 11.37 10.18 2.85
N LEU A 95 10.56 9.26 2.34
CA LEU A 95 9.73 9.49 1.16
C LEU A 95 8.37 10.02 1.58
N HIS A 96 8.06 11.24 1.20
CA HIS A 96 6.75 11.86 1.40
C HIS A 96 5.87 11.59 0.18
N ILE A 97 4.72 10.97 0.38
CA ILE A 97 3.72 10.71 -0.66
C ILE A 97 2.46 11.47 -0.24
N GLN A 98 1.99 12.40 -1.05
CA GLN A 98 0.88 13.29 -0.70
C GLN A 98 -0.12 13.37 -1.83
N SER A 99 -1.41 13.38 -1.50
CA SER A 99 -2.51 13.63 -2.43
C SER A 99 -3.82 13.82 -1.66
N PRO A 100 -4.71 14.74 -2.09
CA PRO A 100 -6.09 14.76 -1.60
C PRO A 100 -6.88 13.51 -2.02
N THR A 101 -6.47 12.88 -3.12
CA THR A 101 -7.09 11.72 -3.74
C THR A 101 -6.19 10.49 -3.55
N LEU A 102 -6.62 9.57 -2.68
CA LEU A 102 -5.81 8.42 -2.28
C LEU A 102 -5.36 7.54 -3.46
N ARG A 103 -6.24 7.34 -4.45
CA ARG A 103 -6.07 6.29 -5.49
C ARG A 103 -5.15 6.67 -6.64
N THR A 104 -4.93 7.96 -6.88
CA THR A 104 -4.26 8.47 -8.09
C THR A 104 -2.79 8.75 -7.88
N THR A 105 -2.35 8.88 -6.62
CA THR A 105 -0.96 9.10 -6.25
C THR A 105 -0.44 7.94 -5.41
N TYR A 106 0.57 7.24 -5.92
CA TYR A 106 1.13 6.05 -5.27
C TYR A 106 2.51 5.72 -5.82
N ILE A 107 3.21 4.85 -5.11
CA ILE A 107 4.34 4.08 -5.64
C ILE A 107 3.94 2.61 -5.80
N HIS A 108 4.43 1.95 -6.86
CA HIS A 108 4.08 0.56 -7.16
C HIS A 108 5.30 -0.24 -7.55
N CYS A 109 5.53 -1.37 -6.88
CA CYS A 109 6.60 -2.30 -7.19
C CYS A 109 6.01 -3.68 -7.50
N PRO A 110 6.39 -4.32 -8.63
CA PRO A 110 7.34 -3.84 -9.63
C PRO A 110 6.73 -2.75 -10.53
N PRO A 111 7.49 -2.04 -11.37
CA PRO A 111 6.93 -0.99 -12.21
C PRO A 111 5.86 -1.54 -13.16
N THR A 112 4.72 -0.85 -13.30
CA THR A 112 3.67 -1.31 -14.21
C THR A 112 4.11 -1.17 -15.68
N PRO A 113 3.88 -2.17 -16.55
CA PRO A 113 4.18 -2.05 -17.97
C PRO A 113 3.35 -0.90 -18.57
N LYS A 114 4.01 -0.01 -19.31
CA LYS A 114 3.43 1.23 -19.87
C LYS A 114 2.49 0.98 -21.06
N ASN A 115 2.56 -0.22 -21.63
CA ASN A 115 1.62 -0.66 -22.66
C ASN A 115 0.49 -1.39 -21.92
N GLY A 116 -0.77 -1.03 -22.21
CA GLY A 116 -1.96 -1.64 -21.58
C GLY A 116 -1.99 -3.17 -21.68
N PRO A 117 -3.03 -3.84 -21.18
CA PRO A 117 -3.09 -5.31 -21.16
C PRO A 117 -3.19 -5.86 -22.58
N SER A 118 -2.05 -5.97 -23.27
CA SER A 118 -1.92 -6.63 -24.55
C SER A 118 -1.66 -8.11 -24.27
N ASP A 119 -2.71 -8.89 -24.49
CA ASP A 119 -2.71 -10.30 -24.88
C ASP A 119 -1.52 -11.18 -24.45
N LEU A 120 -1.82 -12.04 -23.46
CA LEU A 120 -1.49 -13.47 -23.48
C LEU A 120 -0.01 -13.90 -23.54
N SER A 121 0.95 -13.12 -23.04
CA SER A 121 2.33 -13.60 -22.86
C SER A 121 2.93 -13.27 -21.48
N ALA A 122 2.83 -14.27 -20.59
CA ALA A 122 3.87 -14.85 -19.73
C ALA A 122 4.90 -14.01 -18.93
N ASP A 123 5.01 -12.70 -19.06
CA ASP A 123 6.10 -11.94 -18.40
C ASP A 123 5.61 -10.60 -17.82
N VAL A 124 4.51 -10.65 -17.06
CA VAL A 124 4.29 -9.61 -16.06
C VAL A 124 5.38 -9.81 -15.01
N ASP A 125 6.32 -8.88 -14.94
CA ASP A 125 7.22 -8.81 -13.81
C ASP A 125 6.37 -8.75 -12.55
N VAL A 126 6.41 -9.83 -11.77
CA VAL A 126 5.85 -9.91 -10.43
C VAL A 126 7.00 -10.03 -9.45
N LEU A 127 6.85 -9.51 -8.24
CA LEU A 127 7.89 -9.52 -7.21
C LEU A 127 8.46 -10.93 -6.97
N GLY A 128 7.61 -11.92 -6.68
CA GLY A 128 8.08 -13.27 -6.40
C GLY A 128 8.72 -13.43 -5.02
N ILE A 129 8.43 -12.54 -4.08
CA ILE A 129 8.98 -12.58 -2.71
C ILE A 129 8.18 -13.60 -1.88
N LYS A 130 8.86 -14.63 -1.34
CA LYS A 130 8.25 -15.78 -0.65
C LYS A 130 8.04 -15.57 0.84
N HIS A 131 8.51 -14.44 1.36
CA HIS A 131 8.52 -14.16 2.79
C HIS A 131 7.10 -13.92 3.33
N PRO A 132 6.72 -14.57 4.43
CA PRO A 132 5.36 -14.51 4.96
C PRO A 132 5.01 -13.20 5.65
N TRP A 133 5.99 -12.38 6.06
CA TRP A 133 5.74 -11.11 6.70
C TRP A 133 6.18 -9.95 5.82
N ILE A 134 5.34 -8.92 5.71
CA ILE A 134 5.70 -7.60 5.19
C ILE A 134 5.64 -6.58 6.30
N HIS A 135 6.59 -5.66 6.29
CA HIS A 135 6.72 -4.57 7.26
C HIS A 135 6.86 -3.23 6.54
N LEU A 136 6.17 -2.22 7.04
CA LEU A 136 6.25 -0.85 6.53
C LEU A 136 6.50 0.10 7.71
N GLN A 137 7.54 0.93 7.59
CA GLN A 137 7.79 2.04 8.50
C GLN A 137 7.19 3.32 7.94
N VAL A 138 6.14 3.79 8.60
CA VAL A 138 5.31 4.89 8.12
C VAL A 138 5.05 5.92 9.22
N ARG A 139 4.95 7.19 8.83
CA ARG A 139 4.45 8.27 9.67
C ARG A 139 3.03 8.63 9.23
N ASP A 140 2.11 8.67 10.19
CA ASP A 140 0.76 9.18 9.97
C ASP A 140 0.79 10.70 9.73
N LEU A 141 0.18 11.14 8.62
CA LEU A 141 0.03 12.57 8.29
C LEU A 141 -1.35 13.13 8.68
N GLY A 142 -2.14 12.37 9.44
CA GLY A 142 -3.46 12.76 9.93
C GLY A 142 -4.54 12.75 8.86
N ARG A 143 -4.31 11.99 7.78
CA ARG A 143 -5.31 11.73 6.74
C ARG A 143 -5.25 10.25 6.36
N ASP A 144 -6.26 9.80 5.63
CA ASP A 144 -6.32 8.43 5.15
C ASP A 144 -5.13 8.12 4.24
N TRP A 145 -4.52 6.95 4.49
CA TRP A 145 -3.53 6.34 3.63
C TRP A 145 -3.84 4.86 3.47
N ALA A 146 -3.24 4.21 2.49
CA ALA A 146 -3.45 2.79 2.24
C ALA A 146 -2.21 2.19 1.59
N PHE A 147 -2.13 0.87 1.61
CA PHE A 147 -1.21 0.15 0.74
C PHE A 147 -1.92 -1.05 0.12
N GLU A 148 -1.27 -1.74 -0.81
CA GLU A 148 -1.75 -2.98 -1.38
C GLU A 148 -0.63 -3.99 -1.47
N VAL A 149 -0.99 -5.26 -1.34
CA VAL A 149 -0.10 -6.37 -1.61
C VAL A 149 -0.84 -7.39 -2.44
N GLY A 150 -0.27 -7.75 -3.59
CA GLY A 150 -0.74 -8.88 -4.38
C GLY A 150 -0.24 -10.18 -3.75
N LEU A 151 -1.14 -11.13 -3.53
CA LEU A 151 -0.88 -12.43 -2.92
C LEU A 151 -1.13 -13.53 -3.93
N VAL A 152 -0.22 -14.49 -4.01
CA VAL A 152 -0.34 -15.64 -4.89
C VAL A 152 -0.26 -16.91 -4.06
N ASP A 153 -1.17 -17.86 -4.30
CA ASP A 153 -1.13 -19.18 -3.68
C ASP A 153 -0.24 -20.16 -4.47
N HIS A 154 0.02 -21.34 -3.92
CA HIS A 154 0.86 -22.37 -4.57
C HIS A 154 0.25 -22.93 -5.86
N SER A 155 -1.04 -22.72 -6.09
CA SER A 155 -1.73 -23.08 -7.33
C SER A 155 -1.60 -21.98 -8.40
N GLY A 156 -0.92 -20.88 -8.10
CA GLY A 156 -0.71 -19.75 -9.01
C GLY A 156 -1.89 -18.77 -9.07
N ARG A 157 -2.91 -18.93 -8.20
CA ARG A 157 -4.07 -18.04 -8.15
C ARG A 157 -3.72 -16.78 -7.39
N ALA A 158 -4.14 -15.63 -7.91
CA ALA A 158 -3.76 -14.32 -7.40
C ALA A 158 -4.96 -13.59 -6.76
N GLY A 159 -4.72 -12.94 -5.62
CA GLY A 159 -5.64 -11.99 -4.98
C GLY A 159 -4.91 -10.72 -4.58
N VAL A 160 -5.66 -9.64 -4.35
CA VAL A 160 -5.14 -8.34 -3.94
C VAL A 160 -5.67 -8.00 -2.56
N LYS A 161 -4.79 -7.61 -1.65
CA LYS A 161 -5.17 -7.08 -0.34
C LYS A 161 -4.95 -5.57 -0.33
N ARG A 162 -5.93 -4.79 0.15
CA ARG A 162 -5.83 -3.34 0.37
C ARG A 162 -6.26 -2.97 1.78
N PRO A 163 -5.36 -2.52 2.66
CA PRO A 163 -5.79 -2.00 3.95
C PRO A 163 -6.32 -0.55 3.84
N GLN A 164 -7.49 -0.27 4.44
CA GLN A 164 -8.31 0.95 4.56
C GLN A 164 -9.33 1.32 3.44
N LEU A 165 -10.36 2.07 3.86
CA LEU A 165 -11.76 2.13 3.42
C LEU A 165 -12.01 3.17 2.31
N ILE A 166 -12.58 2.75 1.17
CA ILE A 166 -13.54 3.51 0.33
C ILE A 166 -14.13 2.53 -0.69
N THR A 167 -15.44 2.37 -0.61
CA THR A 167 -16.29 1.54 -1.46
C THR A 167 -16.44 2.18 -2.85
N GLU A 168 -15.99 1.50 -3.91
CA GLU A 168 -16.84 1.15 -5.07
C GLU A 168 -16.08 0.69 -6.34
N ARG A 169 -16.82 -0.18 -7.05
CA ARG A 169 -16.79 -0.64 -8.45
C ARG A 169 -15.52 -1.30 -8.99
N ARG A 170 -15.58 -2.64 -8.96
CA ARG A 170 -14.73 -3.57 -9.73
C ARG A 170 -14.94 -3.35 -11.23
N THR A 171 -13.86 -3.35 -11.99
CA THR A 171 -13.92 -3.69 -13.41
C THR A 171 -14.04 -5.22 -13.56
N PRO A 172 -14.83 -5.72 -14.53
CA PRO A 172 -14.84 -7.14 -14.88
C PRO A 172 -13.42 -7.61 -15.21
N GLY A 173 -12.98 -8.75 -14.67
CA GLY A 173 -11.63 -9.30 -14.85
C GLY A 173 -10.59 -8.91 -13.79
N SER A 174 -10.94 -8.12 -12.77
CA SER A 174 -10.01 -7.77 -11.68
C SER A 174 -9.89 -8.85 -10.59
N ALA A 175 -8.64 -9.10 -10.15
CA ALA A 175 -8.31 -10.00 -9.05
C ALA A 175 -9.14 -9.68 -7.78
N PRO A 176 -9.48 -10.69 -6.95
CA PRO A 176 -10.31 -10.47 -5.76
C PRO A 176 -9.63 -9.50 -4.79
N LEU A 177 -10.39 -8.59 -4.17
CA LEU A 177 -9.88 -7.53 -3.31
C LEU A 177 -10.33 -7.72 -1.85
N LEU A 178 -9.38 -7.85 -0.92
CA LEU A 178 -9.65 -7.89 0.53
C LEU A 178 -9.35 -6.54 1.17
N LEU A 179 -10.37 -5.90 1.75
CA LEU A 179 -10.25 -4.64 2.48
C LEU A 179 -10.10 -4.88 3.99
N LEU A 180 -9.02 -4.42 4.61
CA LEU A 180 -8.81 -4.53 6.06
C LEU A 180 -8.66 -3.15 6.71
N PRO A 181 -9.29 -2.85 7.85
CA PRO A 181 -9.00 -1.61 8.57
C PRO A 181 -7.53 -1.62 9.04
N LEU A 182 -6.77 -0.56 8.73
CA LEU A 182 -5.56 -0.23 9.48
C LEU A 182 -5.96 0.73 10.59
N SER A 183 -5.64 0.37 11.82
CA SER A 183 -5.63 1.32 12.92
C SER A 183 -4.17 1.51 13.32
N PHE A 184 -3.68 2.74 13.25
CA PHE A 184 -2.49 3.09 14.03
C PHE A 184 -2.79 2.85 15.50
N PRO A 185 -1.81 2.41 16.31
CA PRO A 185 -1.99 2.33 17.75
C PRO A 185 -2.57 3.66 18.26
N ALA A 186 -3.53 3.58 19.17
CA ALA A 186 -4.16 4.77 19.73
C ALA A 186 -3.07 5.69 20.29
N ARG A 187 -3.08 6.96 19.88
CA ARG A 187 -2.13 7.98 20.34
C ARG A 187 -2.18 8.01 21.87
N SER A 188 -1.15 7.47 22.51
CA SER A 188 -1.04 7.43 23.96
C SER A 188 -0.16 8.60 24.40
N PRO A 189 -0.29 9.13 25.62
CA PRO A 189 0.61 10.16 26.13
C PRO A 189 2.08 9.69 26.23
N HIS A 190 2.35 8.41 25.93
CA HIS A 190 3.69 7.82 25.88
C HIS A 190 4.14 7.46 24.46
N THR A 191 3.40 7.83 23.41
CA THR A 191 3.92 7.66 22.04
C THR A 191 5.05 8.66 21.83
N LEU A 192 6.27 8.15 22.03
CA LEU A 192 7.49 8.94 21.90
C LEU A 192 7.74 9.39 20.46
N THR A 193 7.15 8.75 19.45
CA THR A 193 7.33 9.10 18.03
C THR A 193 6.02 9.03 17.24
N ALA A 194 5.94 9.81 16.17
CA ALA A 194 4.85 9.76 15.18
C ALA A 194 4.99 8.61 14.16
N TRP A 195 6.05 7.82 14.27
CA TRP A 195 6.37 6.71 13.38
C TRP A 195 5.90 5.37 13.92
N ASP A 196 5.31 4.57 13.04
CA ASP A 196 4.86 3.22 13.35
C ASP A 196 5.46 2.20 12.39
N THR A 197 5.63 0.96 12.89
CA THR A 197 5.96 -0.20 12.06
C THR A 197 4.73 -1.07 11.90
N VAL A 198 4.15 -1.08 10.70
CA VAL A 198 3.01 -1.94 10.36
C VAL A 198 3.54 -3.29 9.90
N ALA A 199 3.29 -4.35 10.66
CA ALA A 199 3.66 -5.71 10.34
C ALA A 199 2.42 -6.55 9.96
N VAL A 200 2.48 -7.26 8.84
CA VAL A 200 1.37 -8.08 8.35
C VAL A 200 1.86 -9.47 7.99
N ASN A 201 1.24 -10.49 8.58
CA ASN A 201 1.36 -11.87 8.14
C ASN A 201 0.51 -12.06 6.87
N LEU A 202 1.14 -12.33 5.74
CA LEU A 202 0.50 -12.53 4.46
C LEU A 202 -0.24 -13.87 4.36
N PRO A 203 0.32 -15.01 4.81
CA PRO A 203 -0.39 -16.29 4.81
C PRO A 203 -1.73 -16.26 5.54
N SER A 204 -1.83 -15.56 6.67
CA SER A 204 -3.07 -15.47 7.45
C SER A 204 -4.20 -14.77 6.69
N LEU A 205 -3.91 -14.09 5.57
CA LEU A 205 -4.89 -13.36 4.79
C LEU A 205 -5.60 -14.20 3.73
N LEU A 206 -4.96 -15.25 3.24
CA LEU A 206 -5.48 -16.07 2.15
C LEU A 206 -6.84 -16.71 2.46
N PRO A 207 -7.09 -17.26 3.67
CA PRO A 207 -8.40 -17.84 3.99
C PRO A 207 -9.58 -16.87 3.83
N TYR A 208 -9.34 -15.56 4.00
CA TYR A 208 -10.41 -14.56 3.87
C TYR A 208 -10.85 -14.33 2.42
N PHE A 209 -10.02 -14.65 1.42
CA PHE A 209 -10.41 -14.56 0.01
C PHE A 209 -11.47 -15.60 -0.36
N ALA A 210 -11.50 -16.74 0.33
CA ALA A 210 -12.52 -17.77 0.19
C ALA A 210 -13.84 -17.46 0.94
N SER A 211 -13.94 -16.29 1.59
CA SER A 211 -15.15 -15.91 2.33
C SER A 211 -16.34 -15.75 1.37
N PRO A 212 -17.52 -16.35 1.67
CA PRO A 212 -18.72 -16.25 0.84
C PRO A 212 -19.17 -14.80 0.54
N LEU A 213 -18.78 -13.84 1.39
CA LEU A 213 -19.06 -12.42 1.19
C LEU A 213 -18.41 -11.84 -0.07
N LEU A 214 -17.24 -12.36 -0.46
CA LEU A 214 -16.54 -11.95 -1.69
C LEU A 214 -17.14 -12.63 -2.92
N SER A 215 -17.64 -13.86 -2.78
CA SER A 215 -18.29 -14.63 -3.85
C SER A 215 -19.66 -14.05 -4.25
N ARG A 216 -20.43 -13.51 -3.29
CA ARG A 216 -21.75 -12.91 -3.53
C ARG A 216 -21.68 -11.58 -4.31
N ALA A 217 -20.60 -10.82 -4.12
CA ALA A 217 -20.38 -9.58 -4.86
C ALA A 217 -20.04 -9.83 -6.35
N GLN A 218 -19.57 -11.02 -6.72
CA GLN A 218 -19.30 -11.39 -8.12
C GLN A 218 -20.57 -11.80 -8.87
N SER A 219 -21.49 -12.50 -8.20
CA SER A 219 -22.71 -13.02 -8.81
C SER A 219 -23.76 -11.93 -9.09
N GLN A 220 -23.85 -10.89 -8.26
CA GLN A 220 -24.82 -9.80 -8.46
C GLN A 220 -24.49 -8.83 -9.63
N ASN A 221 -23.28 -8.88 -10.19
CA ASN A 221 -22.92 -8.05 -11.34
C ASN A 221 -23.21 -8.73 -12.70
N GLY A 222 -23.61 -10.01 -12.71
CA GLY A 222 -23.94 -10.76 -13.93
C GLY A 222 -25.37 -10.54 -14.45
N ASP A 223 -26.31 -10.14 -13.57
CA ASP A 223 -27.74 -10.23 -13.86
C ASP A 223 -28.44 -8.86 -13.91
N ARG A 224 -27.91 -7.92 -14.71
CA ARG A 224 -28.70 -6.77 -15.19
C ARG A 224 -29.10 -7.00 -16.63
N GLU A 225 -30.03 -7.93 -16.83
CA GLU A 225 -30.80 -8.06 -18.07
C GLU A 225 -31.54 -6.73 -18.33
N ARG A 226 -31.29 -6.13 -19.50
CA ARG A 226 -32.07 -4.99 -20.00
C ARG A 226 -33.40 -5.52 -20.55
N PRO A 227 -34.56 -5.02 -20.11
CA PRO A 227 -35.83 -5.39 -20.73
C PRO A 227 -36.08 -4.55 -21.99
N GLY A 228 -36.24 -5.24 -23.11
CA GLY A 228 -36.99 -4.75 -24.27
C GLY A 228 -36.15 -4.14 -25.39
N GLU A 229 -35.99 -4.90 -26.48
CA GLU A 229 -36.30 -4.44 -27.85
C GLU A 229 -36.31 -5.65 -28.79
N MET A 230 -37.50 -5.96 -29.32
CA MET A 230 -37.71 -6.88 -30.43
C MET A 230 -37.35 -6.17 -31.74
N SER A 231 -36.52 -6.78 -32.59
CA SER A 231 -36.82 -6.96 -34.04
C SER A 231 -35.69 -7.65 -34.80
N ASP A 232 -36.09 -8.69 -35.52
CA ASP A 232 -35.61 -9.28 -36.79
C ASP A 232 -34.24 -8.85 -37.38
N ASP A 233 -33.35 -9.82 -37.64
CA ASP A 233 -33.32 -10.59 -38.90
C ASP A 233 -31.91 -11.21 -39.14
N ASN A 234 -31.89 -12.50 -39.46
CA ASN A 234 -30.84 -13.29 -40.13
C ASN A 234 -29.35 -12.90 -40.03
N PHE A 235 -28.59 -13.57 -39.14
CA PHE A 235 -27.20 -13.96 -39.45
C PHE A 235 -26.80 -15.28 -38.76
N ARG A 236 -26.10 -16.13 -39.52
CA ARG A 236 -25.77 -17.54 -39.23
C ARG A 236 -24.89 -17.72 -37.97
N PRO A 237 -24.97 -18.88 -37.26
CA PRO A 237 -24.19 -19.13 -36.07
C PRO A 237 -22.74 -19.51 -36.44
N HIS A 238 -21.81 -18.59 -36.24
CA HIS A 238 -20.40 -18.95 -36.03
C HIS A 238 -20.18 -19.21 -34.53
N PRO A 239 -19.56 -20.34 -34.14
CA PRO A 239 -19.19 -20.58 -32.75
C PRO A 239 -17.93 -19.76 -32.45
N ASN A 240 -18.09 -18.45 -32.26
CA ASN A 240 -17.07 -17.66 -31.59
C ASN A 240 -17.15 -18.03 -30.10
N PRO A 241 -16.09 -18.56 -29.48
CA PRO A 241 -16.06 -18.66 -28.03
C PRO A 241 -16.09 -17.22 -27.51
N ILE A 242 -17.24 -16.83 -26.97
CA ILE A 242 -17.35 -15.64 -26.14
C ILE A 242 -16.39 -15.92 -24.99
N VAL A 243 -15.20 -15.31 -25.05
CA VAL A 243 -14.25 -15.31 -23.96
C VAL A 243 -14.90 -14.47 -22.88
N ASN A 244 -15.69 -15.14 -22.04
CA ASN A 244 -16.18 -14.63 -20.79
C ASN A 244 -14.95 -14.38 -19.91
N VAL A 245 -14.39 -13.16 -19.97
CA VAL A 245 -13.43 -12.67 -18.97
C VAL A 245 -14.21 -12.25 -17.72
N GLY A 246 -15.03 -13.17 -17.22
CA GLY A 246 -15.53 -13.14 -15.85
C GLY A 246 -14.55 -13.96 -15.06
N ALA A 247 -13.78 -13.32 -14.17
CA ALA A 247 -12.92 -14.02 -13.21
C ALA A 247 -13.77 -15.10 -12.53
N SER A 248 -13.50 -16.36 -12.88
CA SER A 248 -14.25 -17.49 -12.38
C SER A 248 -13.99 -17.59 -10.88
N VAL A 249 -14.92 -18.13 -10.11
CA VAL A 249 -14.67 -18.51 -8.70
C VAL A 249 -13.41 -19.40 -8.60
N ALA A 250 -13.01 -20.06 -9.70
CA ALA A 250 -11.77 -20.82 -9.84
C ALA A 250 -10.48 -19.99 -9.65
N ASP A 251 -10.51 -18.67 -9.86
CA ASP A 251 -9.32 -17.79 -9.84
C ASP A 251 -9.05 -17.17 -8.46
N ILE A 252 -9.89 -17.47 -7.46
CA ILE A 252 -9.72 -16.98 -6.09
C ILE A 252 -8.62 -17.79 -5.39
N PRO A 253 -7.61 -17.13 -4.78
CA PRO A 253 -6.61 -17.86 -4.02
C PRO A 253 -7.26 -18.51 -2.80
N SER A 254 -7.12 -19.82 -2.70
CA SER A 254 -7.62 -20.61 -1.57
C SER A 254 -6.59 -21.59 -1.02
N GLY A 255 -5.41 -21.67 -1.65
CA GLY A 255 -4.32 -22.54 -1.24
C GLY A 255 -3.35 -21.89 -0.26
N PRO A 256 -2.30 -22.62 0.14
CA PRO A 256 -1.23 -22.05 0.96
C PRO A 256 -0.51 -20.92 0.22
N TYR A 257 -0.03 -19.93 0.98
CA TYR A 257 0.69 -18.77 0.45
C TYR A 257 1.99 -19.15 -0.24
N ALA A 258 2.18 -18.70 -1.48
CA ALA A 258 3.40 -18.92 -2.23
C ALA A 258 4.31 -17.68 -2.21
N HIS A 259 3.79 -16.52 -2.65
CA HIS A 259 4.58 -15.30 -2.74
C HIS A 259 3.73 -14.03 -2.85
N ALA A 260 4.37 -12.89 -2.62
CA ALA A 260 3.84 -11.57 -2.94
C ALA A 260 4.17 -11.23 -4.40
N SER A 261 3.18 -10.77 -5.17
CA SER A 261 3.31 -10.41 -6.59
C SER A 261 3.55 -8.93 -6.83
N PHE A 262 3.04 -8.05 -5.97
CA PHE A 262 3.33 -6.62 -6.01
C PHE A 262 3.11 -5.97 -4.64
N VAL A 263 3.66 -4.77 -4.46
CA VAL A 263 3.37 -3.86 -3.35
C VAL A 263 3.04 -2.49 -3.92
N ARG A 264 1.93 -1.89 -3.50
CA ARG A 264 1.56 -0.51 -3.82
C ARG A 264 1.44 0.28 -2.52
N VAL A 265 1.98 1.49 -2.44
CA VAL A 265 1.74 2.38 -1.29
C VAL A 265 1.10 3.65 -1.80
N TYR A 266 -0.09 3.96 -1.28
CA TYR A 266 -0.87 5.13 -1.65
C TYR A 266 -0.47 6.36 -0.85
N ALA A 267 -0.94 7.50 -1.33
CA ALA A 267 -0.66 8.78 -0.75
C ALA A 267 -1.11 8.97 0.70
N THR A 268 -0.55 10.05 1.24
CA THR A 268 -0.71 10.64 2.55
C THR A 268 -0.01 9.96 3.70
N CYS A 269 1.21 9.51 3.42
CA CYS A 269 2.13 9.02 4.43
C CYS A 269 3.56 9.54 4.17
N ARG A 270 4.40 9.51 5.21
CA ARG A 270 5.86 9.42 5.01
C ARG A 270 6.28 7.98 5.17
N LEU A 271 7.16 7.50 4.30
CA LEU A 271 7.63 6.13 4.23
C LEU A 271 9.16 6.11 4.37
N ARG A 272 9.67 5.28 5.28
CA ARG A 272 11.11 5.10 5.49
C ARG A 272 11.61 3.77 4.90
N ARG A 273 10.90 2.67 5.18
CA ARG A 273 11.29 1.32 4.76
C ARG A 273 10.09 0.45 4.42
N ILE A 274 10.30 -0.45 3.45
CA ILE A 274 9.47 -1.63 3.21
C ILE A 274 10.40 -2.83 3.18
N TRP A 275 10.10 -3.85 3.96
CA TRP A 275 10.88 -5.09 3.97
C TRP A 275 10.02 -6.29 4.28
N PHE A 276 10.57 -7.47 3.99
CA PHE A 276 9.94 -8.74 4.26
C PHE A 276 10.82 -9.59 5.17
N THR A 277 10.21 -10.42 6.01
CA THR A 277 10.93 -11.33 6.93
C THR A 277 10.33 -12.73 6.93
N GLU A 278 11.18 -13.73 7.17
CA GLU A 278 10.75 -15.12 7.35
C GLU A 278 9.97 -15.33 8.65
N SER A 279 10.38 -14.64 9.72
CA SER A 279 9.74 -14.72 11.02
C SER A 279 8.94 -13.46 11.35
N GLY A 280 8.07 -13.56 12.35
CA GLY A 280 7.20 -12.45 12.76
C GLY A 280 7.91 -11.30 13.47
N PRO A 281 7.16 -10.28 13.93
CA PRO A 281 7.69 -9.06 14.54
C PRO A 281 8.47 -9.29 15.85
N SER A 282 8.41 -10.49 16.44
CA SER A 282 9.22 -10.88 17.60
C SER A 282 10.65 -11.27 17.26
N GLN A 283 11.01 -11.39 15.98
CA GLN A 283 12.37 -11.66 15.55
C GLN A 283 13.26 -10.46 15.86
N LYS A 284 14.46 -10.71 16.41
CA LYS A 284 15.49 -9.68 16.52
C LYS A 284 15.88 -9.23 15.11
N ILE A 285 15.52 -8.00 14.76
CA ILE A 285 15.89 -7.39 13.49
C ILE A 285 17.22 -6.65 13.66
N PRO A 286 18.03 -6.52 12.59
CA PRO A 286 19.19 -5.65 12.60
C PRO A 286 18.80 -4.20 12.93
N TRP A 287 19.71 -3.47 13.57
CA TRP A 287 19.47 -2.11 14.07
C TRP A 287 19.01 -1.15 12.97
N GLU A 288 19.42 -1.35 11.71
CA GLU A 288 19.00 -0.50 10.60
C GLU A 288 17.49 -0.55 10.33
N PHE A 289 16.81 -1.62 10.74
CA PHE A 289 15.35 -1.79 10.65
C PHE A 289 14.61 -1.36 11.91
N GLU A 290 15.30 -0.98 12.98
CA GLU A 290 14.67 -0.42 14.18
C GLU A 290 14.34 1.07 13.98
N LEU A 291 13.40 1.58 14.77
CA LEU A 291 13.04 2.99 14.83
C LEU A 291 13.77 3.65 15.99
N TYR A 292 14.73 4.52 15.66
CA TYR A 292 15.37 5.41 16.62
C TYR A 292 14.97 6.83 16.26
N ALA A 293 14.24 7.46 17.16
CA ALA A 293 13.91 8.87 17.05
C ALA A 293 14.82 9.66 17.98
N ASP A 294 15.30 10.81 17.52
CA ASP A 294 16.18 11.69 18.31
C ASP A 294 15.43 12.45 19.40
#